data_AF-A0A1E3B9P5-F1
#
_entry.id   AF-A0A1E3B9P5-F1
#
_cell.length_a   1.000
_cell.length_b   1.000
_cell.length_c   1.000
_cell.angle_alpha   90.00
_cell.angle_beta   90.00
_cell.angle_gamma   90.00
#
_symmetry.space_group_name_H-M   'P 1'
#
loop_
_entity.id
_entity.type
_entity.pdbx_description
1 polymer ?
#
loop_
_entity_poly.entity_id
_entity_poly.type
_entity_poly.pdbx_seq_one_letter_code
_entity_poly.pdbx_strand_id
1 'polypeptide(L)'
;MEVETQAPVTSPEPENPNEQLEFELSKHASIALQARAMREKEEDREILELLTLLDKKVSSMEQRNLTRAASFSNALQSFVHNYFTQPNMVARDQTSTAKPAPARPPKTYAAATTASKPDSKTMRKPHTRSSKPERPLRLFLRLPTDQP
;
A
#
# COMPACT_ATOMS: atom_id res chain seq x y z
N MET A 1 23.84 -41.62 -31.79
CA MET A 1 23.43 -40.88 -30.58
C MET A 1 22.29 -39.99 -31.01
N GLU A 2 21.08 -40.35 -30.60
CA GLU A 2 19.84 -39.66 -30.96
C GLU A 2 19.70 -38.39 -30.13
N VAL A 3 19.16 -37.33 -30.74
CA VAL A 3 18.91 -36.04 -30.11
C VAL A 3 17.49 -36.08 -29.56
N GLU A 4 17.34 -36.26 -28.24
CA GLU A 4 16.06 -36.14 -27.57
C GLU A 4 15.64 -34.67 -27.53
N THR A 5 14.62 -34.34 -28.33
CA THR A 5 13.93 -33.06 -28.33
C THR A 5 13.05 -32.96 -27.07
N GLN A 6 13.51 -32.25 -26.04
CA GLN A 6 12.72 -31.97 -24.85
C GLN A 6 11.58 -31.00 -25.21
N ALA A 7 10.36 -31.51 -25.30
CA ALA A 7 9.15 -30.72 -25.48
C ALA A 7 8.93 -29.76 -24.29
N PRO A 8 8.32 -28.58 -24.49
CA PRO A 8 8.04 -27.66 -23.40
C PRO A 8 7.01 -28.33 -22.48
N VAL A 9 7.32 -28.37 -21.18
CA VAL A 9 6.39 -28.81 -20.15
C VAL A 9 5.20 -27.86 -20.13
N THR A 10 4.15 -28.22 -20.87
CA THR A 10 2.85 -27.58 -20.79
C THR A 10 2.29 -27.87 -19.40
N SER A 11 2.16 -26.81 -18.60
CA SER A 11 1.40 -26.83 -17.35
C SER A 11 0.03 -27.46 -17.59
N PRO A 12 -0.43 -28.39 -16.75
CA PRO A 12 -1.77 -28.95 -16.89
C PRO A 12 -2.81 -27.82 -16.77
N GLU A 13 -3.84 -27.91 -17.61
CA GLU A 13 -5.02 -27.05 -17.52
C GLU A 13 -5.82 -27.48 -16.27
N PRO A 14 -6.22 -26.54 -15.39
CA PRO A 14 -6.86 -26.88 -14.12
C PRO A 14 -8.23 -27.55 -14.36
N GLU A 15 -8.45 -28.70 -13.72
CA GLU A 15 -9.63 -29.55 -13.96
C GLU A 15 -10.88 -29.07 -13.22
N ASN A 16 -10.73 -28.16 -12.25
CA ASN A 16 -11.85 -27.64 -11.45
C ASN A 16 -11.67 -26.15 -11.11
N PRO A 17 -12.75 -25.43 -10.74
CA PRO A 17 -12.70 -23.98 -10.54
C PRO A 17 -11.77 -23.51 -9.40
N ASN A 18 -11.49 -24.37 -8.41
CA ASN A 18 -10.58 -24.02 -7.32
C ASN A 18 -9.12 -24.10 -7.78
N GLU A 19 -8.76 -25.15 -8.54
CA GLU A 19 -7.45 -25.26 -9.17
C GLU A 19 -7.21 -24.16 -10.19
N GLN A 20 -8.26 -23.74 -10.90
CA GLN A 20 -8.18 -22.61 -11.82
C GLN A 20 -7.87 -21.30 -11.11
N LEU A 21 -8.54 -21.05 -9.99
CA LEU A 21 -8.27 -19.89 -9.15
C LEU A 21 -6.84 -19.93 -8.59
N GLU A 22 -6.39 -21.07 -8.07
CA GLU A 22 -5.02 -21.22 -7.53
C GLU A 22 -3.95 -21.01 -8.62
N PHE A 23 -4.16 -21.62 -9.80
CA PHE A 23 -3.26 -21.46 -10.94
C PHE A 23 -3.15 -20.00 -11.37
N GLU A 24 -4.28 -19.30 -11.51
CA GLU A 24 -4.32 -17.91 -11.92
C GLU A 24 -3.71 -16.97 -10.86
N LEU A 25 -4.02 -17.20 -9.57
CA LEU A 25 -3.39 -16.48 -8.46
C LEU A 25 -1.88 -16.66 -8.42
N SER A 26 -1.40 -17.89 -8.56
CA SER A 26 0.03 -18.21 -8.58
C SER A 26 0.75 -17.53 -9.76
N LYS A 27 0.13 -17.56 -10.94
CA LYS A 27 0.61 -16.84 -12.13
C LYS A 27 0.71 -15.34 -11.88
N HIS A 28 -0.33 -14.71 -11.33
CA HIS A 28 -0.32 -13.28 -11.04
C HIS A 28 0.69 -12.91 -9.94
N ALA A 29 0.79 -13.72 -8.89
CA ALA A 29 1.78 -13.52 -7.84
C ALA A 29 3.21 -13.59 -8.40
N SER A 30 3.48 -14.56 -9.28
CA SER A 30 4.77 -14.70 -9.96
C SER A 30 5.12 -13.48 -10.81
N ILE A 31 4.15 -12.98 -11.61
CA ILE A 31 4.32 -11.77 -12.41
C ILE A 31 4.58 -10.55 -11.51
N ALA A 32 3.82 -10.38 -10.43
CA ALA A 32 3.97 -9.27 -9.51
C ALA A 32 5.33 -9.29 -8.79
N LEU A 33 5.79 -10.46 -8.37
CA LEU A 33 7.11 -10.66 -7.77
C LEU A 33 8.22 -10.35 -8.78
N GLN A 34 8.10 -10.82 -10.01
CA GLN A 34 9.07 -10.51 -11.07
C GLN A 34 9.11 -9.00 -11.35
N ALA A 35 7.97 -8.34 -11.48
CA ALA A 35 7.90 -6.90 -11.70
C ALA A 35 8.52 -6.12 -10.54
N ARG A 36 8.32 -6.57 -9.30
CA ARG A 36 8.95 -5.98 -8.12
C ARG A 36 10.47 -6.15 -8.15
N ALA A 37 10.96 -7.36 -8.42
CA ALA A 37 12.38 -7.64 -8.51
C ALA A 37 13.07 -6.84 -9.63
N MET A 38 12.38 -6.62 -10.75
CA MET A 38 12.89 -5.78 -11.84
C MET A 38 12.98 -4.30 -11.43
N ARG A 39 11.98 -3.77 -10.73
CA ARG A 39 12.03 -2.39 -10.22
C ARG A 39 13.14 -2.20 -9.19
N GLU A 40 13.27 -3.13 -8.23
CA GLU A 40 14.32 -3.07 -7.20
C GLU A 40 15.72 -3.06 -7.83
N LYS A 41 15.97 -3.89 -8.84
CA LYS A 41 17.23 -3.87 -9.59
C LYS A 41 17.49 -2.56 -10.32
N GLU A 42 16.46 -1.94 -10.88
CA GLU A 42 16.61 -0.63 -11.55
C GLU A 42 16.87 0.47 -10.52
N GLU A 43 16.16 0.47 -9.39
CA GLU A 43 16.39 1.40 -8.28
C GLU A 43 17.84 1.28 -7.77
N ASP A 44 18.34 0.06 -7.55
CA ASP A 44 19.74 -0.18 -7.16
C ASP A 44 20.73 0.39 -8.19
N ARG A 45 20.43 0.24 -9.49
CA ARG A 45 21.25 0.78 -10.57
C ARG A 45 21.26 2.31 -10.55
N GLU A 46 20.09 2.94 -10.40
CA GLU A 46 19.96 4.41 -10.31
C GLU A 46 20.72 4.97 -9.09
N ILE A 47 20.64 4.29 -7.95
CA ILE A 47 21.39 4.66 -6.73
C ILE A 47 22.89 4.61 -7.01
N LEU A 48 23.39 3.54 -7.62
CA LEU A 48 24.81 3.40 -7.93
C LEU A 48 25.29 4.47 -8.93
N GLU A 49 24.47 4.80 -9.94
CA GLU A 49 24.77 5.86 -10.89
C GLU A 49 24.87 7.23 -10.19
N LEU A 50 23.92 7.54 -9.30
CA LEU A 50 23.95 8.76 -8.51
C LEU A 50 25.19 8.84 -7.63
N LEU A 51 25.53 7.77 -6.91
CA LEU A 51 26.72 7.71 -6.05
C LEU A 51 28.00 7.92 -6.87
N THR A 52 28.08 7.32 -8.06
CA THR A 52 29.22 7.51 -8.98
C THR A 52 29.33 8.95 -9.46
N LEU A 53 28.21 9.61 -9.77
CA LEU A 53 28.20 11.01 -10.17
C LEU A 53 28.64 11.93 -9.01
N LEU A 54 28.18 11.66 -7.80
CA LEU A 54 28.57 12.40 -6.61
C LEU A 54 30.06 12.23 -6.32
N ASP A 55 30.60 11.02 -6.45
CA ASP A 55 32.04 10.75 -6.27
C ASP A 55 32.90 11.51 -7.28
N LYS A 56 32.51 11.52 -8.56
CA LYS A 56 33.15 12.35 -9.60
C LYS A 56 33.08 13.84 -9.25
N LYS A 57 31.97 14.30 -8.67
CA LYS A 57 31.84 15.69 -8.21
C LYS A 57 32.81 15.99 -7.07
N VAL A 58 32.92 15.10 -6.08
CA VAL A 58 33.89 15.23 -4.97
C VAL A 58 35.31 15.32 -5.53
N SER A 59 35.69 14.37 -6.38
CA SER A 59 37.00 14.34 -7.04
C SER A 59 37.29 15.65 -7.77
N SER A 60 36.32 16.20 -8.51
CA SER A 60 36.48 17.48 -9.19
C SER A 60 36.61 18.67 -8.23
N MET A 61 35.96 18.62 -7.07
CA MET A 61 36.11 19.64 -6.02
C MET A 61 37.50 19.58 -5.37
N GLU A 62 38.01 18.38 -5.12
CA GLU A 62 39.36 18.14 -4.57
C GLU A 62 40.44 18.62 -5.54
N GLN A 63 40.32 18.29 -6.83
CA GLN A 63 41.22 18.78 -7.88
C GLN A 63 41.28 20.31 -7.96
N ARG A 64 40.18 20.99 -7.64
CA ARG A 64 40.10 22.46 -7.59
C ARG A 64 40.48 23.06 -6.23
N ASN A 65 40.98 22.25 -5.29
CA ASN A 65 41.32 22.65 -3.92
C ASN A 65 40.18 23.37 -3.18
N LEU A 66 38.94 22.97 -3.41
CA LEU A 66 37.80 23.57 -2.71
C LEU A 66 37.77 23.11 -1.25
N THR A 67 37.78 24.05 -0.31
CA THR A 67 37.82 23.78 1.15
C THR A 67 36.71 22.85 1.64
N ARG A 68 35.56 22.83 0.96
CA ARG A 68 34.40 21.98 1.32
C ARG A 68 34.55 20.52 0.88
N ALA A 69 35.48 20.19 -0.02
CA ALA A 69 35.57 18.85 -0.62
C ALA A 69 35.67 17.73 0.43
N ALA A 70 36.55 17.89 1.42
CA ALA A 70 36.70 16.93 2.52
C ALA A 70 35.42 16.75 3.34
N SER A 71 34.73 17.85 3.69
CA SER A 71 33.47 17.78 4.43
C SER A 71 32.36 17.06 3.64
N PHE A 72 32.32 17.25 2.32
CA PHE A 72 31.35 16.61 1.45
C PHE A 72 31.67 15.12 1.26
N SER A 73 32.96 14.77 1.11
CA SER A 73 33.42 13.38 1.06
C SER A 73 33.01 12.61 2.32
N ASN A 74 33.26 13.17 3.51
CA ASN A 74 32.86 12.56 4.78
C ASN A 74 31.34 12.38 4.91
N ALA A 75 30.57 13.39 4.45
CA ALA A 75 29.11 13.32 4.46
C ALA A 75 28.59 12.23 3.50
N LEU A 76 29.19 12.11 2.31
CA LEU A 76 28.83 11.08 1.33
C LEU A 76 29.14 9.68 1.86
N GLN A 77 30.32 9.47 2.45
CA GLN A 77 30.68 8.19 3.09
C GLN A 77 29.70 7.83 4.21
N SER A 78 29.33 8.79 5.05
CA SER A 78 28.36 8.59 6.13
C SER A 78 26.97 8.25 5.57
N PHE A 79 26.54 8.93 4.50
CA PHE A 79 25.27 8.64 3.83
C PHE A 79 25.25 7.22 3.26
N VAL A 80 26.28 6.83 2.51
CA VAL A 80 26.44 5.49 1.93
C VAL A 80 26.42 4.42 3.02
N HIS A 81 27.21 4.62 4.08
CA HIS A 81 27.23 3.70 5.21
C HIS A 81 25.84 3.57 5.85
N ASN A 82 25.17 4.69 6.15
CA ASN A 82 23.82 4.64 6.74
C ASN A 82 22.80 3.97 5.81
N TYR A 83 22.87 4.23 4.51
CA TYR A 83 21.95 3.66 3.53
C TYR A 83 22.07 2.14 3.45
N PHE A 84 23.29 1.60 3.36
CA PHE A 84 23.53 0.16 3.19
C PHE A 84 23.56 -0.63 4.51
N THR A 85 23.74 0.04 5.65
CA THR A 85 23.88 -0.63 6.96
C THR A 85 22.66 -0.46 7.85
N GLN A 86 21.75 0.48 7.55
CA GLN A 86 20.49 0.55 8.28
C GLN A 86 19.64 -0.67 7.90
N PRO A 87 19.21 -1.49 8.89
CA PRO A 87 18.20 -2.50 8.62
C PRO A 87 16.98 -1.75 8.09
N ASN A 88 16.52 -2.11 6.89
CA ASN A 88 15.28 -1.62 6.30
C ASN A 88 14.23 -1.56 7.43
N MET A 89 13.93 -0.35 7.92
CA MET A 89 12.84 -0.19 8.87
C MET A 89 11.62 -0.60 8.07
N VAL A 90 11.18 -1.84 8.35
CA VAL A 90 9.98 -2.48 7.86
C VAL A 90 8.97 -1.41 7.53
N ALA A 91 8.52 -1.37 6.28
CA ALA A 91 7.42 -0.54 5.81
C ALA A 91 6.41 -0.45 6.95
N ARG A 92 6.39 0.70 7.63
CA ARG A 92 5.55 0.90 8.81
C ARG A 92 4.15 0.65 8.31
N ASP A 93 3.58 -0.49 8.69
CA ASP A 93 2.18 -0.82 8.50
C ASP A 93 1.38 0.38 8.99
N GLN A 94 0.98 1.24 8.05
CA GLN A 94 -0.04 2.25 8.27
C GLN A 94 -1.40 1.58 8.20
N THR A 95 -1.55 0.51 8.96
CA THR A 95 -2.83 0.01 9.44
C THR A 95 -2.68 -0.07 10.95
N SER A 96 -2.59 1.13 11.55
CA SER A 96 -3.07 1.33 12.92
C SER A 96 -4.55 0.97 12.93
N THR A 97 -4.84 -0.33 12.97
CA THR A 97 -6.16 -0.87 13.26
C THR A 97 -6.35 -0.71 14.76
N ALA A 98 -6.47 0.54 15.21
CA ALA A 98 -7.05 0.82 16.50
C ALA A 98 -8.44 0.16 16.46
N LYS A 99 -8.64 -0.88 17.29
CA LYS A 99 -9.94 -1.51 17.46
C LYS A 99 -10.97 -0.38 17.61
N PRO A 100 -12.00 -0.27 16.75
CA PRO A 100 -13.05 0.68 17.02
C PRO A 100 -13.68 0.28 18.36
N ALA A 101 -13.75 1.24 19.28
CA ALA A 101 -14.45 1.04 20.54
C ALA A 101 -15.89 0.57 20.23
N PRO A 102 -16.47 -0.35 21.02
CA PRO A 102 -17.83 -0.84 20.76
C PRO A 102 -18.78 0.35 20.69
N ALA A 103 -19.37 0.59 19.51
CA ALA A 103 -20.34 1.65 19.34
C ALA A 103 -21.53 1.33 20.25
N ARG A 104 -21.81 2.20 21.23
CA ARG A 104 -23.02 2.09 22.03
C ARG A 104 -24.23 2.15 21.09
N PRO A 105 -25.22 1.25 21.24
CA PRO A 105 -26.40 1.30 20.41
C PRO A 105 -27.10 2.66 20.59
N PRO A 106 -27.59 3.29 19.52
CA PRO A 106 -28.25 4.58 19.60
C PRO A 106 -29.47 4.48 20.51
N LYS A 107 -29.44 5.23 21.63
CA LYS A 107 -30.59 5.42 22.52
C LYS A 107 -31.60 6.37 21.87
N THR A 108 -32.32 5.95 20.83
CA THR A 108 -33.66 6.47 20.50
C THR A 108 -34.19 5.85 19.21
N TYR A 109 -35.08 4.87 19.35
CA TYR A 109 -36.26 4.76 18.50
C TYR A 109 -37.48 4.69 19.43
N ALA A 110 -38.57 5.30 18.97
CA ALA A 110 -39.67 5.84 19.73
C ALA A 110 -40.31 4.89 20.75
N ALA A 111 -40.56 5.42 21.95
CA ALA A 111 -41.59 4.91 22.85
C ALA A 111 -42.96 5.30 22.28
N ALA A 112 -43.73 4.31 21.84
CA ALA A 112 -45.18 4.43 21.79
C ALA A 112 -45.73 4.08 23.18
N THR A 113 -46.17 5.12 23.88
CA THR A 113 -47.29 5.15 24.83
C THR A 113 -47.42 4.00 25.84
N THR A 114 -46.95 4.19 27.08
CA THR A 114 -47.79 4.12 28.29
C THR A 114 -47.19 5.01 29.38
N ALA A 115 -48.06 5.60 30.18
CA ALA A 115 -47.85 6.77 31.00
C ALA A 115 -46.93 6.57 32.21
N SER A 116 -46.10 7.58 32.53
CA SER A 116 -46.00 8.20 33.86
C SER A 116 -45.07 9.42 33.82
N LYS A 117 -45.57 10.59 34.27
CA LYS A 117 -44.78 11.76 34.71
C LYS A 117 -44.23 11.50 36.14
N PRO A 118 -43.37 12.35 36.78
CA PRO A 118 -43.07 13.75 36.47
C PRO A 118 -41.59 14.23 36.55
N ASP A 119 -41.42 15.46 36.04
CA ASP A 119 -40.49 16.55 36.43
C ASP A 119 -38.98 16.34 36.55
N SER A 120 -38.20 17.04 35.71
CA SER A 120 -37.60 18.33 36.12
C SER A 120 -36.71 19.00 35.05
N LYS A 121 -37.08 20.24 34.73
CA LYS A 121 -36.27 21.45 34.47
C LYS A 121 -34.99 21.42 33.59
N THR A 122 -35.13 22.10 32.45
CA THR A 122 -34.27 23.20 31.95
C THR A 122 -32.86 22.86 31.43
N MET A 123 -32.60 23.07 30.12
CA MET A 123 -31.70 24.13 29.63
C MET A 123 -31.53 24.11 28.09
N ARG A 124 -31.17 25.28 27.58
CA ARG A 124 -31.22 25.80 26.20
C ARG A 124 -30.25 25.14 25.20
N LYS A 125 -30.73 25.05 23.95
CA LYS A 125 -30.09 25.22 22.60
C LYS A 125 -28.62 25.73 22.57
N PRO A 126 -27.81 25.37 21.56
CA PRO A 126 -28.00 25.94 20.22
C PRO A 126 -27.79 25.00 19.01
N HIS A 127 -28.28 25.54 17.90
CA HIS A 127 -28.54 24.96 16.60
C HIS A 127 -27.28 25.02 15.73
N THR A 128 -26.78 23.87 15.26
CA THR A 128 -25.79 23.82 14.17
C THR A 128 -26.46 23.37 12.89
N ARG A 129 -26.29 24.18 11.84
CA ARG A 129 -26.80 23.96 10.48
C ARG A 129 -26.56 22.52 10.02
N SER A 130 -27.65 21.81 9.71
CA SER A 130 -27.62 20.58 8.93
C SER A 130 -27.16 20.91 7.51
N SER A 131 -25.97 20.46 7.10
CA SER A 131 -25.69 20.27 5.68
C SER A 131 -26.43 19.00 5.25
N LYS A 132 -27.33 19.14 4.28
CA LYS A 132 -28.11 18.05 3.70
C LYS A 132 -27.19 16.87 3.34
N PRO A 133 -27.52 15.63 3.72
CA PRO A 133 -26.86 14.47 3.14
C PRO A 133 -27.31 14.35 1.68
N GLU A 134 -26.33 14.46 0.79
CA GLU A 134 -26.42 14.11 -0.61
C GLU A 134 -26.88 12.65 -0.74
N ARG A 135 -27.83 12.40 -1.65
CA ARG A 135 -28.57 11.13 -1.77
C ARG A 135 -27.62 9.91 -1.75
N PRO A 136 -28.00 8.79 -1.12
CA PRO A 136 -27.16 7.59 -1.14
C PRO A 136 -27.06 7.05 -2.58
N LEU A 137 -25.81 6.78 -3.01
CA LEU A 137 -25.51 6.14 -4.29
C LEU A 137 -26.19 4.77 -4.33
N ARG A 138 -27.19 4.63 -5.19
CA ARG A 138 -27.84 3.34 -5.47
C ARG A 138 -26.94 2.55 -6.42
N LEU A 139 -26.18 1.61 -5.88
CA LEU A 139 -25.46 0.61 -6.68
C LEU A 139 -26.48 -0.40 -7.20
N PHE A 140 -26.69 -0.44 -8.52
CA PHE A 140 -27.49 -1.49 -9.16
C PHE A 140 -26.57 -2.64 -9.55
N LEU A 141 -26.76 -3.80 -8.93
CA LEU A 141 -26.12 -5.04 -9.33
C LEU A 141 -26.90 -5.59 -10.54
N ARG A 142 -26.36 -5.44 -11.75
CA ARG A 142 -26.97 -6.01 -12.96
C ARG A 142 -26.53 -7.48 -13.07
N LEU A 143 -27.47 -8.39 -12.88
CA LEU A 143 -27.27 -9.82 -13.15
C LEU A 143 -27.27 -10.06 -14.67
N PRO A 144 -26.48 -11.02 -15.19
CA PRO A 144 -26.55 -11.41 -16.59
C PRO A 144 -27.86 -12.15 -16.84
N THR A 145 -28.59 -11.74 -17.87
CA THR A 145 -29.75 -12.48 -18.36
C THR A 145 -29.25 -13.60 -19.29
N ASP A 146 -29.73 -14.81 -19.05
CA ASP A 146 -29.53 -16.00 -19.90
C ASP A 146 -29.70 -15.70 -21.40
N GLN A 147 -28.85 -16.30 -22.21
CA GLN A 147 -28.98 -16.40 -23.66
C GLN A 147 -29.86 -17.60 -24.02
N PRO A 148 -30.73 -17.52 -25.05
CA PRO A 148 -31.16 -18.70 -25.79
C PRO A 148 -30.09 -19.16 -26.78
#